data_AF-A0A843RTN1-F1
#
_entry.id   AF-A0A843RTN1-F1
#
_cell.length_a   1.000
_cell.length_b   1.000
_cell.length_c   1.000
_cell.angle_alpha   90.00
_cell.angle_beta   90.00
_cell.angle_gamma   90.00
#
_symmetry.space_group_name_H-M   'P 1'
#
loop_
_entity.id
_entity.type
_entity.pdbx_description
1 polymer ?
#
loop_
_entity_poly.entity_id
_entity_poly.type
_entity_poly.pdbx_seq_one_letter_code
_entity_poly.pdbx_strand_id
1 'polypeptide(L)'
;MSNLEEGVLFDIASRGTMDRISWPVNADHAWLAMDRNGNGVIDDGSELFGNTRALASGAWPKHGYELLAELDANGDGKIDASDPEFGSLRLWRDAARDGVCDSSELHSLPSVGIASISLDYRGPQRTDRWGNKVLFRSMVSALARPRIRFAYDVVPLRERR
;
A
#
# COMPACT_ATOMS: atom_id res chain seq x y z
N MET A 1 -12.86 1.87 1.96
CA MET A 1 -12.24 2.56 3.09
C MET A 1 -13.33 2.85 4.11
N SER A 2 -13.02 2.94 5.39
CA SER A 2 -13.96 3.29 6.46
C SER A 2 -14.36 4.77 6.39
N ASN A 3 -15.25 5.21 7.28
CA ASN A 3 -15.28 6.61 7.68
C ASN A 3 -14.16 6.88 8.72
N LEU A 4 -14.10 8.11 9.25
CA LEU A 4 -13.07 8.47 10.24
C LEU A 4 -13.34 7.85 11.62
N GLU A 5 -14.59 7.74 12.05
CA GLU A 5 -14.98 7.19 13.36
C GLU A 5 -14.56 5.72 13.50
N GLU A 6 -14.77 4.94 12.44
CA GLU A 6 -14.37 3.53 12.31
C GLU A 6 -12.90 3.36 11.84
N GLY A 7 -12.16 4.47 11.71
CA GLY A 7 -10.74 4.45 11.38
C GLY A 7 -9.86 3.95 12.54
N VAL A 8 -8.61 3.66 12.23
CA VAL A 8 -7.60 3.19 13.19
C VAL A 8 -6.68 4.34 13.61
N LEU A 9 -5.86 4.12 14.63
CA LEU A 9 -4.77 5.02 15.00
C LEU A 9 -3.48 4.48 14.38
N PHE A 10 -2.82 5.28 13.53
CA PHE A 10 -1.58 4.87 12.85
C PHE A 10 -0.69 6.10 12.60
N ASP A 11 0.63 5.94 12.72
CA ASP A 11 1.60 7.00 12.41
C ASP A 11 1.85 7.07 10.89
N ILE A 12 0.81 7.45 10.15
CA ILE A 12 0.85 7.52 8.68
C ILE A 12 1.89 8.52 8.14
N ALA A 13 2.42 9.41 8.99
CA ALA A 13 3.35 10.44 8.60
C ALA A 13 4.77 10.24 9.18
N SER A 14 5.01 9.12 9.85
CA SER A 14 6.32 8.73 10.39
C SER A 14 6.96 9.83 11.24
N ARG A 15 6.19 10.40 12.17
CA ARG A 15 6.64 11.50 13.05
C ARG A 15 6.52 11.20 14.53
N GLY A 16 6.22 9.95 14.89
CA GLY A 16 6.02 9.49 16.26
C GLY A 16 4.66 9.86 16.86
N THR A 17 3.69 10.35 16.07
CA THR A 17 2.34 10.62 16.57
C THR A 17 1.26 9.97 15.71
N MET A 18 0.30 9.33 16.39
CA MET A 18 -0.77 8.60 15.74
C MET A 18 -1.86 9.54 15.21
N ASP A 19 -2.20 9.42 13.94
CA ASP A 19 -3.39 10.05 13.36
C ASP A 19 -4.56 9.07 13.40
N ARG A 20 -5.78 9.60 13.51
CA ARG A 20 -6.97 8.79 13.18
C ARG A 20 -7.11 8.77 11.67
N ILE A 21 -7.06 7.58 11.08
CA ILE A 21 -7.05 7.40 9.63
C ILE A 21 -8.08 6.38 9.20
N SER A 22 -8.78 6.70 8.11
CA SER A 22 -9.68 5.76 7.46
C SER A 22 -8.90 4.57 6.90
N TRP A 23 -9.47 3.37 7.07
CA TRP A 23 -8.75 2.11 6.89
C TRP A 23 -9.46 1.16 5.90
N PRO A 24 -8.75 0.18 5.32
CA PRO A 24 -9.41 -0.90 4.57
C PRO A 24 -10.38 -1.68 5.47
N VAL A 25 -11.63 -1.82 5.03
CA VAL A 25 -12.69 -2.53 5.77
C VAL A 25 -13.09 -3.87 5.16
N ASN A 26 -12.73 -4.08 3.88
CA ASN A 26 -12.98 -5.35 3.21
C ASN A 26 -11.80 -6.28 3.51
N ALA A 27 -12.12 -7.49 3.93
CA ALA A 27 -11.12 -8.50 4.26
C ALA A 27 -10.21 -8.86 3.07
N ASP A 28 -10.65 -8.64 1.82
CA ASP A 28 -9.83 -8.86 0.62
C ASP A 28 -8.91 -7.67 0.27
N HIS A 29 -8.99 -6.56 1.02
CA HIS A 29 -8.11 -5.42 0.84
C HIS A 29 -6.95 -5.46 1.83
N ALA A 30 -5.79 -5.01 1.38
CA ALA A 30 -4.57 -4.93 2.17
C ALA A 30 -3.79 -3.68 1.75
N TRP A 31 -2.95 -3.19 2.65
CA TRP A 31 -1.93 -2.20 2.30
C TRP A 31 -0.76 -2.89 1.62
N LEU A 32 -0.24 -2.27 0.56
CA LEU A 32 1.08 -2.64 0.04
C LEU A 32 2.13 -1.98 0.93
N ALA A 33 3.06 -2.78 1.43
CA ALA A 33 4.07 -2.34 2.38
C ALA A 33 5.42 -3.02 2.12
N MET A 34 6.46 -2.47 2.73
CA MET A 34 7.81 -3.02 2.80
C MET A 34 8.41 -2.60 4.13
N ASP A 35 8.77 -3.57 4.96
CA ASP A 35 9.51 -3.32 6.20
C ASP A 35 10.89 -2.77 5.81
N ARG A 36 11.10 -1.47 6.05
CA ARG A 36 12.32 -0.76 5.61
C ARG A 36 13.36 -0.68 6.71
N ASN A 37 12.94 -0.80 7.96
CA ASN A 37 13.83 -0.70 9.11
C ASN A 37 14.30 -2.09 9.62
N GLY A 38 13.70 -3.18 9.11
CA GLY A 38 14.06 -4.56 9.38
C GLY A 38 13.57 -5.07 10.73
N ASN A 39 12.53 -4.46 11.31
CA ASN A 39 12.03 -4.83 12.64
C ASN A 39 10.96 -5.94 12.61
N GLY A 40 10.54 -6.37 11.42
CA GLY A 40 9.60 -7.47 11.21
C GLY A 40 8.12 -7.06 11.26
N VAL A 41 7.80 -5.77 11.40
CA VAL A 41 6.43 -5.24 11.41
C VAL A 41 6.31 -4.04 10.47
N ILE A 42 5.08 -3.57 10.24
CA ILE A 42 4.79 -2.32 9.55
C ILE A 42 4.26 -1.35 10.59
N ASP A 43 5.08 -0.39 11.03
CA ASP A 43 4.79 0.43 12.20
C ASP A 43 4.52 1.92 11.90
N ASP A 44 4.93 2.39 10.72
CA ASP A 44 4.64 3.76 10.29
C ASP A 44 4.43 3.92 8.77
N GLY A 45 4.04 5.12 8.37
CA GLY A 45 3.71 5.42 6.98
C GLY A 45 4.86 5.27 5.99
N SER A 46 6.12 5.35 6.42
CA SER A 46 7.31 5.28 5.56
C SER A 46 7.53 3.88 4.98
N GLU A 47 6.86 2.89 5.57
CA GLU A 47 6.86 1.49 5.16
C GLU A 47 5.66 1.15 4.27
N LEU A 48 4.68 2.05 4.15
CA LEU A 48 3.58 1.94 3.20
C LEU A 48 3.94 2.57 1.86
N PHE A 49 3.35 2.06 0.77
CA PHE A 49 3.45 2.70 -0.53
C PHE A 49 2.45 3.84 -0.67
N GLY A 50 2.96 5.03 -0.98
CA GLY A 50 2.20 6.28 -1.05
C GLY A 50 3.13 7.47 -1.31
N ASN A 51 2.79 8.61 -0.75
CA ASN A 51 3.63 9.82 -0.72
C ASN A 51 4.27 10.08 0.65
N THR A 52 4.48 9.02 1.42
CA THR A 52 4.89 9.04 2.83
C THR A 52 6.41 9.07 3.03
N ARG A 53 7.18 8.88 1.96
CA ARG A 53 8.64 8.91 1.97
C ARG A 53 9.19 9.56 0.69
N ALA A 54 10.35 10.20 0.79
CA ALA A 54 11.10 10.70 -0.35
C ALA A 54 11.68 9.56 -1.23
N LEU A 55 11.62 9.76 -2.54
CA LEU A 55 12.30 8.95 -3.54
C LEU A 55 13.82 8.98 -3.33
N ALA A 56 14.56 8.07 -3.95
CA ALA A 56 16.03 8.02 -3.97
C ALA A 56 16.65 9.32 -4.50
N SER A 57 15.94 10.05 -5.36
CA SER A 57 16.35 11.39 -5.83
C SER A 57 16.25 12.49 -4.77
N GLY A 58 15.61 12.22 -3.63
CA GLY A 58 15.26 13.20 -2.60
C GLY A 58 13.93 13.94 -2.86
N ALA A 59 13.32 13.76 -4.03
CA ALA A 59 12.00 14.32 -4.33
C ALA A 59 10.89 13.56 -3.59
N TRP A 60 9.81 14.24 -3.24
CA TRP A 60 8.62 13.58 -2.68
C TRP A 60 7.72 13.07 -3.81
N PRO A 61 7.26 11.80 -3.77
CA PRO A 61 6.39 11.26 -4.78
C PRO A 61 5.03 11.95 -4.74
N LYS A 62 4.42 12.15 -5.90
CA LYS A 62 3.07 12.72 -6.02
C LYS A 62 1.97 11.72 -5.67
N HIS A 63 2.27 10.43 -5.78
CA HIS A 63 1.38 9.30 -5.51
C HIS A 63 2.18 8.00 -5.33
N GLY A 64 1.55 6.95 -4.79
CA GLY A 64 2.21 5.68 -4.45
C GLY A 64 2.88 4.95 -5.61
N TYR A 65 2.37 5.11 -6.85
CA TYR A 65 3.02 4.50 -8.02
C TYR A 65 4.39 5.09 -8.37
N GLU A 66 4.68 6.35 -8.02
CA GLU A 66 6.02 6.91 -8.23
C GLU A 66 7.03 6.25 -7.28
N LEU A 67 6.63 6.00 -6.03
CA LEU A 67 7.46 5.27 -5.07
C LEU A 67 7.61 3.79 -5.44
N LEU A 68 6.54 3.15 -5.94
CA LEU A 68 6.59 1.77 -6.39
C LEU A 68 7.51 1.56 -7.59
N ALA A 69 7.56 2.54 -8.51
CA ALA A 69 8.41 2.49 -9.70
C ALA A 69 9.92 2.49 -9.38
N GLU A 70 10.34 2.87 -8.18
CA GLU A 70 11.75 2.75 -7.76
C GLU A 70 12.22 1.29 -7.67
N LEU A 71 11.27 0.35 -7.58
CA LEU A 71 11.56 -1.07 -7.49
C LEU A 71 11.66 -1.77 -8.84
N ASP A 72 11.29 -1.11 -9.95
CA ASP A 72 11.35 -1.64 -11.31
C ASP A 72 12.78 -1.56 -11.82
N ALA A 73 13.59 -2.56 -11.45
CA ALA A 73 15.03 -2.55 -11.69
C ALA A 73 15.36 -2.86 -13.15
N ASN A 74 14.48 -3.59 -13.84
CA ASN A 74 14.67 -3.97 -15.23
C ASN A 74 13.98 -3.01 -16.23
N GLY A 75 13.13 -2.10 -15.75
CA GLY A 75 12.45 -1.08 -16.53
C GLY A 75 11.33 -1.62 -17.43
N ASP A 76 10.72 -2.76 -17.08
CA ASP A 76 9.72 -3.43 -17.90
C ASP A 76 8.27 -2.99 -17.59
N GLY A 77 8.08 -2.06 -16.65
CA GLY A 77 6.81 -1.42 -16.36
C GLY A 77 5.91 -2.22 -15.41
N LYS A 78 6.48 -3.15 -14.63
CA LYS A 78 5.79 -3.89 -13.58
C LYS A 78 6.80 -4.25 -12.48
N ILE A 79 6.28 -4.54 -11.30
CA ILE A 79 7.06 -5.08 -10.19
C ILE A 79 6.76 -6.57 -10.09
N ASP A 80 7.77 -7.41 -10.35
CA ASP A 80 7.66 -8.87 -10.35
C ASP A 80 8.94 -9.59 -9.89
N ALA A 81 8.95 -10.93 -9.94
CA ALA A 81 10.08 -11.74 -9.45
C ALA A 81 11.43 -11.49 -10.17
N SER A 82 11.44 -10.72 -11.25
CA SER A 82 12.66 -10.26 -11.95
C SER A 82 13.30 -9.04 -11.26
N ASP A 83 12.58 -8.39 -10.34
CA ASP A 83 13.06 -7.26 -9.56
C ASP A 83 13.64 -7.70 -8.20
N PRO A 84 14.82 -7.20 -7.80
CA PRO A 84 15.47 -7.60 -6.55
C PRO A 84 14.60 -7.44 -5.30
N GLU A 85 13.80 -6.37 -5.25
CA GLU A 85 13.01 -6.01 -4.07
C GLU A 85 11.59 -6.60 -4.06
N PHE A 86 11.18 -7.33 -5.09
CA PHE A 86 9.85 -7.93 -5.14
C PHE A 86 9.60 -8.89 -3.97
N GLY A 87 10.63 -9.65 -3.57
CA GLY A 87 10.57 -10.54 -2.41
C GLY A 87 10.40 -9.82 -1.07
N SER A 88 10.74 -8.53 -1.00
CA SER A 88 10.62 -7.68 0.19
C SER A 88 9.21 -7.12 0.37
N LEU A 89 8.40 -7.08 -0.70
CA LEU A 89 7.04 -6.57 -0.64
C LEU A 89 6.12 -7.45 0.23
N ARG A 90 5.25 -6.78 0.98
CA ARG A 90 4.23 -7.39 1.83
C ARG A 90 2.86 -6.80 1.52
N LEU A 91 1.85 -7.63 1.69
CA LEU A 91 0.48 -7.20 1.86
C LEU A 91 0.15 -7.27 3.34
N TRP A 92 -0.05 -6.11 3.95
CA TRP A 92 -0.54 -6.00 5.31
C TRP A 92 -2.07 -5.99 5.30
N ARG A 93 -2.63 -7.13 5.72
CA ARG A 93 -4.06 -7.33 5.87
C ARG A 93 -4.40 -7.27 7.35
N ASP A 94 -4.65 -6.05 7.84
CA ASP A 94 -5.09 -5.79 9.21
C ASP A 94 -6.48 -6.40 9.45
N ALA A 95 -6.50 -7.62 9.98
CA ALA A 95 -7.71 -8.40 10.22
C ALA A 95 -8.38 -7.99 11.53
N ALA A 96 -7.57 -7.59 12.51
CA ALA A 96 -8.05 -7.04 13.79
C ALA A 96 -8.73 -5.66 13.59
N ARG A 97 -8.30 -4.90 12.57
CA ARG A 97 -8.70 -3.52 12.27
C ARG A 97 -8.35 -2.57 13.41
N ASP A 98 -7.14 -2.71 13.94
CA ASP A 98 -6.64 -1.88 15.04
C ASP A 98 -5.45 -0.98 14.64
N GLY A 99 -4.94 -1.11 13.41
CA GLY A 99 -3.80 -0.35 12.92
C GLY A 99 -2.45 -0.82 13.47
N VAL A 100 -2.41 -2.00 14.11
CA VAL A 100 -1.18 -2.59 14.65
C VAL A 100 -0.81 -3.80 13.82
N CYS A 101 0.38 -3.79 13.24
CA CYS A 101 0.84 -4.90 12.43
C CYS A 101 1.23 -6.11 13.30
N ASP A 102 0.52 -7.23 13.11
CA ASP A 102 0.95 -8.54 13.59
C ASP A 102 1.62 -9.35 12.46
N SER A 103 2.63 -10.15 12.78
CA SER A 103 3.33 -11.01 11.81
C SER A 103 2.40 -11.94 11.02
N SER A 104 1.28 -12.36 11.62
CA SER A 104 0.26 -13.20 10.99
C SER A 104 -0.60 -12.46 9.95
N GLU A 105 -0.56 -11.11 9.96
CA GLU A 105 -1.25 -10.23 9.02
C GLU A 105 -0.39 -9.82 7.82
N LEU A 106 0.90 -10.15 7.86
CA LEU A 106 1.84 -9.89 6.78
C LEU A 106 1.95 -11.08 5.84
N HIS A 107 1.59 -10.84 4.59
CA HIS A 107 1.67 -11.87 3.55
C HIS A 107 2.63 -11.44 2.44
N SER A 108 3.47 -12.36 1.97
CA SER A 108 4.23 -12.11 0.74
C SER A 108 3.30 -12.15 -0.47
N LEU A 109 3.60 -11.37 -1.51
CA LEU A 109 2.80 -11.33 -2.75
C LEU A 109 2.63 -12.75 -3.36
N PRO A 110 3.69 -13.56 -3.52
CA PRO A 110 3.55 -14.92 -4.04
C PRO A 110 2.68 -15.83 -3.17
N SER A 111 2.73 -15.71 -1.84
CA SER A 111 1.96 -16.57 -0.93
C SER A 111 0.44 -16.43 -1.11
N VAL A 112 -0.02 -15.27 -1.59
CA VAL A 112 -1.44 -15.00 -1.88
C VAL A 112 -1.76 -15.05 -3.38
N GLY A 113 -0.83 -15.59 -4.17
CA GLY A 113 -0.99 -15.83 -5.59
C GLY A 113 -0.83 -14.60 -6.47
N ILE A 114 -0.13 -13.54 -6.02
CA ILE A 114 0.20 -12.38 -6.84
C ILE A 114 1.54 -12.60 -7.54
N ALA A 115 1.53 -12.44 -8.86
CA ALA A 115 2.70 -12.60 -9.73
C ALA A 115 3.39 -11.25 -10.00
N SER A 116 2.60 -10.20 -10.23
CA SER A 116 3.14 -8.87 -10.53
C SER A 116 2.14 -7.75 -10.24
N ILE A 117 2.66 -6.54 -10.06
CA ILE A 117 1.89 -5.29 -10.00
C ILE A 117 2.31 -4.44 -11.20
N SER A 118 1.37 -4.07 -12.06
CA SER A 118 1.69 -3.20 -13.20
C SER A 118 1.91 -1.75 -12.76
N LEU A 119 2.82 -1.05 -13.44
CA LEU A 119 3.03 0.39 -13.32
C LEU A 119 2.26 1.20 -14.38
N ASP A 120 1.47 0.55 -15.26
CA ASP A 120 0.53 1.24 -16.16
C ASP A 120 -0.73 1.66 -15.38
N TYR A 121 -0.55 2.58 -14.44
CA TYR A 121 -1.63 3.11 -13.65
C TYR A 121 -2.49 4.07 -14.48
N ARG A 122 -3.79 4.01 -14.26
CA ARG A 122 -4.78 4.91 -14.87
C ARG A 122 -5.54 5.58 -13.75
N GLY A 123 -6.04 6.78 -13.99
CA GLY A 123 -6.84 7.49 -13.01
C GLY A 123 -8.29 7.01 -13.00
N PRO A 124 -8.77 6.36 -11.93
CA PRO A 124 -10.09 6.65 -11.42
C PRO A 124 -9.92 7.73 -10.36
N GLN A 125 -10.14 9.00 -10.72
CA GLN A 125 -10.34 10.02 -9.71
C GLN A 125 -11.76 9.88 -9.15
N ARG A 126 -11.89 9.18 -8.04
CA ARG A 126 -13.17 8.93 -7.38
C ARG A 126 -13.07 9.22 -5.90
N THR A 127 -14.10 9.87 -5.38
CA THR A 127 -14.32 10.00 -3.93
C THR A 127 -15.40 9.02 -3.52
N ASP A 128 -15.17 8.25 -2.45
CA ASP A 128 -16.22 7.40 -1.88
C ASP A 128 -17.23 8.22 -1.05
N ARG A 129 -18.27 7.56 -0.54
CA ARG A 129 -19.34 8.22 0.24
C ARG A 129 -18.87 8.89 1.52
N TRP A 130 -17.67 8.54 2.01
CA TRP A 130 -17.11 9.07 3.26
C TRP A 130 -16.11 10.20 2.99
N GLY A 131 -15.63 10.36 1.76
CA GLY A 131 -14.65 11.39 1.40
C GLY A 131 -13.24 10.85 1.15
N ASN A 132 -13.03 9.53 1.23
CA ASN A 132 -11.75 8.94 0.85
C ASN A 132 -11.59 9.03 -0.67
N LYS A 133 -10.40 9.39 -1.15
CA LYS A 133 -10.12 9.51 -2.58
C LYS A 133 -9.34 8.31 -3.06
N VAL A 134 -9.71 7.81 -4.23
CA VAL A 134 -8.88 6.95 -5.06
C VAL A 134 -8.36 7.84 -6.18
N LEU A 135 -7.05 7.85 -6.41
CA LEU A 135 -6.43 8.67 -7.45
C LEU A 135 -6.11 7.82 -8.69
N PHE A 136 -5.48 6.67 -8.46
CA PHE A 136 -4.99 5.78 -9.51
C PHE A 136 -5.30 4.32 -9.21
N ARG A 137 -5.31 3.49 -10.26
CA ARG A 137 -5.30 2.04 -10.17
C ARG A 137 -4.48 1.42 -11.29
N SER A 138 -3.96 0.22 -11.06
CA SER A 138 -3.28 -0.59 -12.07
C SER A 138 -3.64 -2.06 -11.88
N MET A 139 -3.39 -2.87 -12.91
CA MET A 139 -3.65 -4.30 -12.84
C MET A 139 -2.65 -5.02 -11.96
N VAL A 140 -3.15 -6.01 -11.23
CA VAL A 140 -2.36 -6.99 -10.49
C VAL A 140 -2.57 -8.36 -11.14
N SER A 141 -1.48 -8.99 -11.55
CA SER A 141 -1.52 -10.31 -12.19
C SER A 141 -1.47 -11.42 -11.14
N ALA A 142 -2.25 -12.48 -11.34
CA ALA A 142 -2.28 -13.63 -10.45
C ALA A 142 -1.45 -14.81 -11.01
N LEU A 143 -0.85 -15.62 -10.14
CA LEU A 143 -0.12 -16.84 -10.48
C LEU A 143 -1.04 -17.95 -11.03
N ALA A 144 -2.35 -17.94 -10.69
CA ALA A 144 -3.31 -18.95 -11.12
C ALA A 144 -4.71 -18.37 -11.39
N ARG A 145 -5.30 -18.74 -12.54
CA ARG A 145 -6.63 -18.33 -13.09
C ARG A 145 -6.82 -16.80 -13.25
N PRO A 146 -7.63 -16.33 -14.22
CA PRO A 146 -7.78 -14.90 -14.49
C PRO A 146 -8.73 -14.26 -13.47
N ARG A 147 -8.27 -14.04 -12.24
CA ARG A 147 -8.92 -13.09 -11.33
C ARG A 147 -8.32 -11.72 -11.59
N ILE A 148 -9.12 -10.82 -12.15
CA ILE A 148 -8.74 -9.42 -12.28
C ILE A 148 -8.64 -8.82 -10.88
N ARG A 149 -7.43 -8.42 -10.49
CA ARG A 149 -7.15 -7.69 -9.25
C ARG A 149 -6.58 -6.33 -9.59
N PHE A 150 -6.71 -5.39 -8.68
CA PHE A 150 -6.20 -4.03 -8.83
C PHE A 150 -5.42 -3.61 -7.60
N ALA A 151 -4.34 -2.87 -7.82
CA ALA A 151 -3.73 -2.02 -6.82
C ALA A 151 -4.33 -0.62 -6.96
N TYR A 152 -4.39 0.14 -5.86
CA TYR A 152 -4.97 1.47 -5.84
C TYR A 152 -4.05 2.43 -5.09
N ASP A 153 -3.92 3.64 -5.62
CA ASP A 153 -3.40 4.79 -4.88
C ASP A 153 -4.57 5.51 -4.22
N VAL A 154 -4.53 5.63 -2.89
CA VAL A 154 -5.63 6.15 -2.09
C VAL A 154 -5.17 7.28 -1.18
N VAL A 155 -6.01 8.32 -1.06
CA VAL A 155 -5.89 9.37 -0.04
C VAL A 155 -7.01 9.14 0.97
N PRO A 156 -6.74 8.42 2.06
CA PRO A 156 -7.73 8.18 3.10
C PRO A 156 -8.07 9.47 3.86
N LEU A 157 -9.29 9.53 4.40
CA LEU A 157 -9.62 10.52 5.41
C LEU A 157 -8.66 10.40 6.59
N ARG A 158 -8.31 11.55 7.15
CA ARG A 158 -7.35 11.65 8.24
C ARG A 158 -7.67 12.84 9.13
N GLU A 159 -7.65 12.60 10.43
CA GLU A 159 -7.70 13.63 11.46
C GLU A 159 -6.41 13.59 12.26
N ARG A 160 -5.77 14.76 12.36
CA ARG A 160 -4.55 14.91 13.14
C ARG A 160 -4.93 15.00 14.62
N ARG A 161 -4.28 14.17 15.43
CA ARG A 161 -4.28 14.32 16.90
C ARG A 161 -3.04 15.07 17.34
#